data_AF-A0A7L2HZJ1-F1
#
_entry.id   AF-A0A7L2HZJ1-F1
#
_cell.length_a   1.000
_cell.length_b   1.000
_cell.length_c   1.000
_cell.angle_alpha   90.00
_cell.angle_beta   90.00
_cell.angle_gamma   90.00
#
_symmetry.space_group_name_H-M   'P 1'
#
loop_
_entity.id
_entity.type
_entity.pdbx_description
1 polymer ?
#
loop_
_entity_poly.entity_id
_entity_poly.type
_entity_poly.pdbx_seq_one_letter_code
_entity_poly.pdbx_strand_id
1 'polypeptide(L)'
;LYLFVVQAWQDAGLVLSTTSDEACKLFDAALMQYATWTNNESLGGIEGCLSKLKAADPNFTMGHVIANGLELIGTGSSVRLNKELDSAMRTMMMLSKSQPLTEREKLHVSALDMFASGQLPKACDLWEQILQSHPTDLLALKFSQDTYFYLGYHIQMRDSVARVYPFWTPDIPLSSYVKGYYSFGLMETNFFDRAEELAREALAINQTDAWSVHTIAHVNEMKAEVKKGLEFMKE
;
A
#
# COMPACT_ATOMS: atom_id res chain seq x y z
N LEU A 1 -11.89 -13.24 6.53
CA LEU A 1 -11.11 -11.99 6.62
C LEU A 1 -11.33 -11.42 8.00
N TYR A 2 -10.30 -11.39 8.84
CA TYR A 2 -10.35 -10.68 10.11
C TYR A 2 -10.17 -9.20 9.78
N LEU A 3 -11.27 -8.49 9.58
CA LEU A 3 -11.23 -7.07 9.24
C LEU A 3 -11.14 -6.24 10.51
N PHE A 4 -10.24 -5.25 10.50
CA PHE A 4 -9.96 -4.46 11.67
C PHE A 4 -11.13 -3.52 12.02
N VAL A 5 -11.65 -3.66 13.24
CA VAL A 5 -12.55 -2.70 13.90
C VAL A 5 -11.75 -1.53 14.48
N VAL A 6 -12.42 -0.48 14.99
CA VAL A 6 -11.75 0.69 15.59
C VAL A 6 -10.73 0.25 16.65
N GLN A 7 -11.12 -0.66 17.56
CA GLN A 7 -10.22 -1.12 18.63
C GLN A 7 -8.98 -1.82 18.08
N ALA A 8 -9.12 -2.64 17.03
CA ALA A 8 -8.00 -3.37 16.44
C ALA A 8 -6.97 -2.42 15.79
N TRP A 9 -7.42 -1.34 15.14
CA TRP A 9 -6.54 -0.29 14.64
C TRP A 9 -5.80 0.46 15.76
N GLN A 10 -6.46 0.69 16.90
CA GLN A 10 -5.84 1.29 18.07
C GLN A 10 -4.79 0.37 18.70
N ASP A 11 -5.12 -0.90 18.89
CA ASP A 11 -4.23 -1.92 19.46
C ASP A 11 -2.98 -2.13 18.59
N ALA A 12 -3.11 -1.97 17.27
CA ALA A 12 -1.99 -1.98 16.32
C ALA A 12 -1.13 -0.70 16.33
N GLY A 13 -1.48 0.30 17.15
CA GLY A 13 -0.78 1.61 17.18
C GLY A 13 -1.09 2.49 15.96
N LEU A 14 -2.12 2.15 15.19
CA LEU A 14 -2.50 2.76 13.92
C LEU A 14 -3.89 3.42 14.06
N VAL A 15 -4.06 4.28 15.06
CA VAL A 15 -5.31 4.95 15.42
C VAL A 15 -5.92 5.73 14.25
N LEU A 16 -7.19 5.48 13.94
CA LEU A 16 -7.97 6.19 12.93
C LEU A 16 -8.95 7.18 13.59
N SER A 17 -9.21 8.32 12.94
CA SER A 17 -10.08 9.37 13.47
C SER A 17 -11.58 9.03 13.43
N THR A 18 -11.97 7.95 12.75
CA THR A 18 -13.36 7.49 12.69
C THR A 18 -13.75 6.68 13.93
N THR A 19 -15.01 6.79 14.33
CA THR A 19 -15.63 5.92 15.35
C THR A 19 -16.46 4.80 14.73
N SER A 20 -16.47 4.67 13.41
CA SER A 20 -17.28 3.69 12.68
C SER A 20 -16.49 2.40 12.45
N ASP A 21 -16.88 1.34 13.16
CA ASP A 21 -16.32 -0.01 12.94
C ASP A 21 -16.50 -0.49 11.50
N GLU A 22 -17.63 -0.12 10.88
CA GLU A 22 -17.90 -0.47 9.49
C GLU A 22 -16.90 0.23 8.54
N ALA A 23 -16.62 1.51 8.78
CA ALA A 23 -15.63 2.25 7.99
C ALA A 23 -14.21 1.67 8.17
N CYS A 24 -13.82 1.32 9.41
CA CYS A 24 -12.53 0.68 9.67
C CYS A 24 -12.38 -0.65 8.92
N LYS A 25 -13.42 -1.50 8.92
CA LYS A 25 -13.41 -2.79 8.20
C LYS A 25 -13.31 -2.61 6.69
N LEU A 26 -14.03 -1.64 6.13
CA LEU A 26 -14.04 -1.38 4.69
C LEU A 26 -12.74 -0.74 4.22
N PHE A 27 -12.13 0.12 5.04
CA PHE A 27 -10.79 0.66 4.81
C PHE A 27 -9.74 -0.45 4.79
N ASP A 28 -9.75 -1.32 5.80
CA ASP A 28 -8.88 -2.50 5.88
C ASP A 28 -9.06 -3.43 4.68
N ALA A 29 -10.31 -3.70 4.28
CA ALA A 29 -10.60 -4.51 3.11
C ALA A 29 -10.10 -3.89 1.79
N ALA A 30 -10.21 -2.57 1.62
CA ALA A 30 -9.66 -1.88 0.45
C ALA A 30 -8.13 -1.93 0.43
N LEU A 31 -7.50 -1.67 1.57
CA LEU A 31 -6.05 -1.72 1.74
C LEU A 31 -5.49 -3.13 1.48
N MET A 32 -6.14 -4.17 2.00
CA MET A 32 -5.73 -5.55 1.78
C MET A 32 -5.82 -5.94 0.29
N GLN A 33 -6.91 -5.61 -0.40
CA GLN A 33 -7.06 -5.88 -1.83
C GLN A 33 -5.97 -5.18 -2.65
N TYR A 34 -5.69 -3.92 -2.34
CA TYR A 34 -4.60 -3.17 -2.97
C TYR A 34 -3.22 -3.78 -2.69
N ALA A 35 -2.91 -4.12 -1.43
CA ALA A 35 -1.64 -4.68 -1.02
C ALA A 35 -1.36 -6.06 -1.65
N THR A 36 -2.40 -6.87 -1.78
CA THR A 36 -2.31 -8.26 -2.27
C THR A 36 -2.51 -8.39 -3.78
N TRP A 37 -2.92 -7.32 -4.47
CA TRP A 37 -3.39 -7.36 -5.86
C TRP A 37 -4.49 -8.40 -6.08
N THR A 38 -5.43 -8.48 -5.14
CA THR A 38 -6.59 -9.36 -5.24
C THR A 38 -7.89 -8.58 -5.24
N ASN A 39 -8.95 -9.20 -5.76
CA ASN A 39 -10.28 -8.61 -5.80
C ASN A 39 -11.25 -9.47 -4.99
N ASN A 40 -11.95 -8.89 -4.02
CA ASN A 40 -12.98 -9.57 -3.27
C ASN A 40 -14.36 -9.28 -3.88
N GLU A 41 -14.84 -10.20 -4.70
CA GLU A 41 -16.12 -10.08 -5.41
C GLU A 41 -17.31 -9.86 -4.46
N SER A 42 -17.31 -10.49 -3.27
CA SER A 42 -18.39 -10.34 -2.29
C SER A 42 -18.53 -8.91 -1.75
N LEU A 43 -17.44 -8.13 -1.79
CA LEU A 43 -17.43 -6.74 -1.38
C LEU A 43 -17.66 -5.78 -2.56
N GLY A 44 -17.68 -6.29 -3.80
CA GLY A 44 -17.69 -5.48 -5.02
C GLY A 44 -16.31 -4.99 -5.41
N GLY A 45 -15.26 -5.66 -4.96
CA GLY A 45 -13.88 -5.27 -5.18
C GLY A 45 -13.45 -4.01 -4.44
N ILE A 46 -12.32 -3.43 -4.87
CA ILE A 46 -11.82 -2.17 -4.31
C ILE A 46 -12.87 -1.05 -4.47
N GLU A 47 -13.46 -0.89 -5.65
CA GLU A 47 -14.47 0.15 -5.91
C GLU A 47 -15.71 -0.02 -5.02
N GLY A 48 -16.21 -1.25 -4.87
CA GLY A 48 -17.32 -1.56 -3.97
C GLY A 48 -16.99 -1.26 -2.51
N CYS A 49 -15.77 -1.59 -2.06
CA CYS A 49 -15.29 -1.23 -0.73
C CYS A 49 -15.25 0.28 -0.52
N LEU A 50 -14.69 1.05 -1.45
CA LEU A 50 -14.58 2.51 -1.33
C LEU A 50 -15.96 3.19 -1.33
N SER A 51 -16.89 2.71 -2.17
CA SER A 51 -18.27 3.21 -2.20
C SER A 51 -18.98 2.99 -0.86
N LYS A 52 -18.91 1.76 -0.32
CA LYS A 52 -19.48 1.42 1.00
C LYS A 52 -18.78 2.18 2.13
N LEU A 53 -17.45 2.37 2.05
CA LEU A 53 -16.65 3.11 3.03
C LEU A 53 -17.14 4.55 3.16
N LYS A 54 -17.32 5.22 2.02
CA LYS A 54 -17.86 6.57 1.96
C LYS A 54 -19.29 6.66 2.50
N ALA A 55 -20.11 5.64 2.28
CA ALA A 55 -21.46 5.59 2.84
C ALA A 55 -21.46 5.36 4.36
N ALA A 56 -20.53 4.55 4.86
CA ALA A 56 -20.41 4.23 6.29
C ALA A 56 -19.89 5.40 7.13
N ASP A 57 -18.95 6.18 6.60
CA ASP A 57 -18.49 7.43 7.21
C ASP A 57 -18.01 8.43 6.14
N PRO A 58 -18.89 9.37 5.72
CA PRO A 58 -18.55 10.37 4.70
C PRO A 58 -17.45 11.35 5.11
N ASN A 59 -17.18 11.48 6.42
CA ASN A 59 -16.21 12.43 6.95
C ASN A 59 -14.88 11.76 7.34
N PHE A 60 -14.76 10.45 7.18
CA PHE A 60 -13.56 9.72 7.52
C PHE A 60 -12.38 10.09 6.61
N THR A 61 -11.44 10.90 7.12
CA THR A 61 -10.33 11.43 6.32
C THR A 61 -9.49 10.33 5.67
N MET A 62 -9.12 9.27 6.39
CA MET A 62 -8.33 8.19 5.78
C MET A 62 -9.11 7.41 4.71
N GLY A 63 -10.44 7.39 4.79
CA GLY A 63 -11.28 6.87 3.70
C GLY A 63 -11.15 7.68 2.41
N HIS A 64 -11.05 9.01 2.51
CA HIS A 64 -10.74 9.88 1.37
C HIS A 64 -9.28 9.73 0.92
N VAL A 65 -8.34 9.56 1.85
CA VAL A 65 -6.92 9.33 1.53
C VAL A 65 -6.77 8.08 0.67
N ILE A 66 -7.32 6.93 1.07
CA ILE A 66 -7.16 5.70 0.28
C ILE A 66 -7.89 5.81 -1.07
N ALA A 67 -9.08 6.41 -1.12
CA ALA A 67 -9.83 6.57 -2.37
C ALA A 67 -9.09 7.46 -3.38
N ASN A 68 -8.67 8.66 -2.95
CA ASN A 68 -7.95 9.60 -3.80
C ASN A 68 -6.54 9.09 -4.14
N GLY A 69 -5.87 8.47 -3.17
CA GLY A 69 -4.53 7.91 -3.34
C GLY A 69 -4.49 6.80 -4.37
N LEU A 70 -5.47 5.88 -4.37
CA LEU A 70 -5.56 4.82 -5.38
C LEU A 70 -5.79 5.37 -6.80
N GLU A 71 -6.62 6.41 -6.96
CA GLU A 71 -6.81 7.07 -8.24
C GLU A 71 -5.52 7.76 -8.74
N LEU A 72 -4.77 8.41 -7.83
CA LEU A 72 -3.50 9.06 -8.15
C LEU A 72 -2.39 8.06 -8.48
N ILE A 73 -2.23 7.03 -7.64
CA ILE A 73 -1.27 5.94 -7.83
C ILE A 73 -1.58 5.14 -9.10
N GLY A 74 -2.85 5.03 -9.50
CA GLY A 74 -3.22 4.40 -10.77
C GLY A 74 -2.61 5.08 -12.00
N THR A 75 -2.15 6.34 -11.91
CA THR A 75 -1.55 7.16 -13.00
C THR A 75 -2.37 7.34 -14.28
N GLY A 76 -3.55 6.72 -14.38
CA GLY A 76 -4.50 6.89 -15.50
C GLY A 76 -5.28 8.21 -15.45
N SER A 77 -5.15 8.96 -14.37
CA SER A 77 -5.93 10.16 -14.06
C SER A 77 -5.05 11.22 -13.39
N SER A 78 -5.48 12.49 -13.38
CA SER A 78 -4.78 13.56 -12.66
C SER A 78 -5.73 14.71 -12.31
N VAL A 79 -5.45 15.42 -11.21
CA VAL A 79 -6.25 16.59 -10.78
C VAL A 79 -6.30 17.70 -11.84
N ARG A 80 -5.32 17.75 -12.77
CA ARG A 80 -5.29 18.72 -13.86
C ARG A 80 -6.36 18.46 -14.92
N LEU A 81 -6.71 17.19 -15.16
CA LEU A 81 -7.59 16.78 -16.25
C LEU A 81 -8.95 16.26 -15.75
N ASN A 82 -9.00 15.73 -14.53
CA ASN A 82 -10.18 15.15 -13.91
C ASN A 82 -10.71 16.09 -12.81
N LYS A 83 -11.86 16.74 -13.07
CA LYS A 83 -12.45 17.72 -12.16
C LYS A 83 -13.06 17.06 -10.93
N GLU A 84 -13.53 15.83 -11.08
CA GLU A 84 -14.09 15.02 -9.99
C GLU A 84 -12.98 14.67 -8.99
N LEU A 85 -11.79 14.30 -9.47
CA LEU A 85 -10.61 14.05 -8.63
C LEU A 85 -10.09 15.33 -7.97
N ASP A 86 -10.01 16.46 -8.68
CA ASP A 86 -9.65 17.76 -8.07
C ASP A 86 -10.62 18.13 -6.93
N SER A 87 -11.92 17.95 -7.16
CA SER A 87 -12.95 18.18 -6.13
C SER A 87 -12.83 17.22 -4.94
N ALA A 88 -12.54 15.94 -5.20
CA ALA A 88 -12.32 14.93 -4.15
C ALA A 88 -11.08 15.26 -3.29
N MET A 89 -9.99 15.70 -3.91
CA MET A 89 -8.79 16.19 -3.21
C MET A 89 -9.10 17.42 -2.35
N ARG A 90 -9.83 18.40 -2.88
CA ARG A 90 -10.27 19.58 -2.10
C ARG A 90 -11.13 19.20 -0.90
N THR A 91 -12.03 18.23 -1.08
CA THR A 91 -12.88 17.71 0.00
C THR A 91 -12.04 17.10 1.11
N MET A 92 -11.08 16.23 0.77
CA MET A 92 -10.13 15.66 1.72
C MET A 92 -9.35 16.74 2.49
N MET A 93 -8.86 17.77 1.79
CA MET A 93 -8.12 18.89 2.39
C MET A 93 -8.98 19.79 3.28
N MET A 94 -10.29 19.90 3.02
CA MET A 94 -11.22 20.60 3.91
C MET A 94 -11.50 19.78 5.16
N LEU A 95 -11.81 18.49 5.00
CA LEU A 95 -12.09 17.59 6.12
C LEU A 95 -10.91 17.50 7.09
N SER A 96 -9.68 17.45 6.58
CA SER A 96 -8.48 17.39 7.42
C SER A 96 -8.28 18.61 8.32
N LYS A 97 -8.92 19.74 7.98
CA LYS A 97 -8.88 20.98 8.77
C LYS A 97 -10.11 21.16 9.66
N SER A 98 -11.20 20.45 9.38
CA SER A 98 -12.47 20.60 10.12
C SER A 98 -12.60 19.63 11.31
N GLN A 99 -11.68 18.68 11.48
CA GLN A 99 -11.73 17.69 12.54
C GLN A 99 -10.35 17.40 13.12
N PRO A 100 -10.26 16.93 14.38
CA PRO A 100 -9.00 16.48 14.94
C PRO A 100 -8.51 15.23 14.22
N LEU A 101 -7.26 15.26 13.77
CA LEU A 101 -6.56 14.12 13.16
C LEU A 101 -5.28 13.82 13.94
N THR A 102 -4.87 12.56 13.91
CA THR A 102 -3.54 12.17 14.36
C THR A 102 -2.47 12.76 13.43
N GLU A 103 -1.23 12.92 13.91
CA GLU A 103 -0.13 13.41 13.06
C GLU A 103 0.10 12.50 11.84
N ARG A 104 -0.07 11.18 12.03
CA ARG A 104 0.00 10.19 10.95
C ARG A 104 -1.02 10.44 9.84
N GLU A 105 -2.28 10.69 10.19
CA GLU A 105 -3.32 10.99 9.21
C GLU A 105 -3.06 12.32 8.48
N LYS A 106 -2.56 13.33 9.18
CA LYS A 106 -2.15 14.61 8.58
C LYS A 106 -1.00 14.44 7.57
N LEU A 107 -0.03 13.58 7.88
CA LEU A 107 1.08 13.27 6.98
C LEU A 107 0.59 12.58 5.71
N HIS A 108 -0.35 11.63 5.81
CA HIS A 108 -0.97 10.99 4.65
C HIS A 108 -1.69 12.00 3.73
N VAL A 109 -2.48 12.90 4.32
CA VAL A 109 -3.15 13.99 3.59
C VAL A 109 -2.12 14.88 2.88
N SER A 110 -1.05 15.25 3.58
CA SER A 110 0.00 16.12 3.03
C SER A 110 0.78 15.43 1.91
N ALA A 111 1.05 14.13 2.04
CA ALA A 111 1.73 13.34 1.01
C ALA A 111 0.92 13.29 -0.28
N LEU A 112 -0.40 13.09 -0.21
CA LEU A 112 -1.27 13.11 -1.38
C LEU A 112 -1.38 14.49 -2.02
N ASP A 113 -1.35 15.57 -1.25
CA ASP A 113 -1.31 16.94 -1.80
C ASP A 113 -0.01 17.20 -2.59
N MET A 114 1.13 16.73 -2.07
CA MET A 114 2.41 16.75 -2.80
C MET A 114 2.35 15.90 -4.06
N PHE A 115 1.79 14.69 -3.97
CA PHE A 115 1.65 13.79 -5.13
C PHE A 115 0.78 14.42 -6.22
N ALA A 116 -0.40 14.92 -5.87
CA ALA A 116 -1.33 15.54 -6.80
C ALA A 116 -0.74 16.79 -7.48
N SER A 117 0.16 17.49 -6.80
CA SER A 117 0.90 18.64 -7.34
C SER A 117 2.14 18.25 -8.16
N GLY A 118 2.39 16.96 -8.39
CA GLY A 118 3.54 16.44 -9.13
C GLY A 118 4.85 16.44 -8.34
N GLN A 119 4.83 16.73 -7.04
CA GLN A 119 6.00 16.73 -6.16
C GLN A 119 6.23 15.33 -5.56
N LEU A 120 6.37 14.32 -6.43
CA LEU A 120 6.43 12.90 -6.03
C LEU A 120 7.53 12.60 -4.99
N PRO A 121 8.77 13.13 -5.09
CA PRO A 121 9.79 12.87 -4.07
C PRO A 121 9.38 13.38 -2.67
N LYS A 122 8.71 14.54 -2.59
CA LYS A 122 8.22 15.07 -1.32
C LYS A 122 7.06 14.25 -0.74
N ALA A 123 6.23 13.65 -1.60
CA ALA A 123 5.22 12.70 -1.16
C ALA A 123 5.87 11.48 -0.50
N CYS A 124 6.93 10.93 -1.11
CA CYS A 124 7.74 9.88 -0.50
C CYS A 124 8.34 10.29 0.84
N ASP A 125 8.96 11.46 0.94
CA ASP A 125 9.55 11.94 2.21
C ASP A 125 8.52 11.96 3.36
N LEU A 126 7.28 12.35 3.07
CA LEU A 126 6.19 12.38 4.05
C LEU A 126 5.70 10.97 4.42
N TRP A 127 5.58 10.05 3.47
CA TRP A 127 5.29 8.65 3.79
C TRP A 127 6.43 7.98 4.56
N GLU A 128 7.69 8.27 4.24
CA GLU A 128 8.85 7.79 5.02
C GLU A 128 8.83 8.33 6.45
N GLN A 129 8.40 9.58 6.66
CA GLN A 129 8.22 10.14 8.00
C GLN A 129 7.16 9.36 8.81
N ILE A 130 6.10 8.90 8.16
CA ILE A 130 5.13 7.99 8.78
C ILE A 130 5.82 6.69 9.17
N LEU A 131 6.55 6.06 8.25
CA LEU A 131 7.21 4.77 8.47
C LEU A 131 8.29 4.80 9.57
N GLN A 132 8.91 5.95 9.82
CA GLN A 132 9.84 6.13 10.95
C GLN A 132 9.16 5.99 12.31
N SER A 133 7.90 6.40 12.42
CA SER A 133 7.13 6.39 13.68
C SER A 133 6.13 5.23 13.77
N HIS A 134 5.67 4.75 12.62
CA HIS A 134 4.67 3.69 12.45
C HIS A 134 5.16 2.71 11.36
N PRO A 135 6.17 1.88 11.65
CA PRO A 135 6.80 1.00 10.65
C PRO A 135 5.83 -0.04 10.05
N THR A 136 4.69 -0.27 10.70
CA THR A 136 3.62 -1.18 10.27
C THR A 136 2.49 -0.47 9.50
N ASP A 137 2.62 0.81 9.15
CA ASP A 137 1.64 1.51 8.31
C ASP A 137 1.75 1.06 6.85
N LEU A 138 0.98 0.03 6.49
CA LEU A 138 1.03 -0.58 5.17
C LEU A 138 0.67 0.38 4.04
N LEU A 139 -0.25 1.31 4.27
CA LEU A 139 -0.67 2.27 3.25
C LEU A 139 0.50 3.20 2.90
N ALA A 140 1.21 3.72 3.91
CA ALA A 140 2.39 4.55 3.69
C ALA A 140 3.49 3.78 2.96
N LEU A 141 3.74 2.52 3.36
CA LEU A 141 4.72 1.65 2.72
C LEU A 141 4.38 1.39 1.25
N LYS A 142 3.12 1.08 0.94
CA LYS A 142 2.69 0.79 -0.43
C LYS A 142 2.70 2.01 -1.33
N PHE A 143 2.23 3.15 -0.83
CA PHE A 143 2.24 4.38 -1.61
C PHE A 143 3.66 4.90 -1.84
N SER A 144 4.56 4.81 -0.85
CA SER A 144 5.97 5.16 -1.06
C SER A 144 6.65 4.22 -2.06
N GLN A 145 6.45 2.91 -1.92
CA GLN A 145 7.01 1.89 -2.83
C GLN A 145 6.58 2.14 -4.29
N ASP A 146 5.27 2.29 -4.54
CA ASP A 146 4.75 2.51 -5.90
C ASP A 146 5.26 3.84 -6.48
N THR A 147 5.35 4.88 -5.65
CA THR A 147 5.88 6.18 -6.08
C THR A 147 7.36 6.14 -6.39
N TYR A 148 8.17 5.42 -5.62
CA TYR A 148 9.59 5.20 -5.94
C TYR A 148 9.76 4.41 -7.23
N PHE A 149 8.88 3.44 -7.50
CA PHE A 149 8.88 2.72 -8.77
C PHE A 149 8.66 3.67 -9.95
N TYR A 150 7.68 4.60 -9.86
CA TYR A 150 7.45 5.61 -10.91
C TYR A 150 8.64 6.56 -11.12
N LEU A 151 9.38 6.84 -10.06
CA LEU A 151 10.57 7.70 -10.09
C LEU A 151 11.84 6.98 -10.58
N GLY A 152 11.81 5.65 -10.72
CA GLY A 152 13.02 4.84 -10.97
C GLY A 152 13.98 4.81 -9.78
N TYR A 153 13.49 5.07 -8.56
CA TYR A 153 14.29 5.15 -7.33
C TYR A 153 14.37 3.76 -6.68
N HIS A 154 14.89 2.77 -7.41
CA HIS A 154 14.89 1.36 -7.01
C HIS A 154 15.64 1.10 -5.69
N ILE A 155 16.72 1.84 -5.42
CA ILE A 155 17.47 1.74 -4.16
C ILE A 155 16.60 2.21 -2.99
N GLN A 156 15.94 3.36 -3.12
CA GLN A 156 15.05 3.91 -2.10
C GLN A 156 13.84 3.02 -1.88
N MET A 157 13.26 2.45 -2.95
CA MET A 157 12.18 1.48 -2.87
C MET A 157 12.57 0.27 -2.02
N ARG A 158 13.72 -0.36 -2.33
CA ARG A 158 14.25 -1.49 -1.53
C ARG A 158 14.51 -1.06 -0.09
N ASP A 159 15.24 0.03 0.12
CA ASP A 159 15.71 0.44 1.44
C ASP A 159 14.54 0.89 2.33
N SER A 160 13.47 1.43 1.77
CA SER A 160 12.23 1.75 2.48
C SER A 160 11.63 0.50 3.12
N VAL A 161 11.44 -0.56 2.32
CA VAL A 161 10.92 -1.83 2.84
C VAL A 161 11.91 -2.46 3.82
N ALA A 162 13.21 -2.46 3.50
CA ALA A 162 14.24 -3.02 4.37
C ALA A 162 14.29 -2.38 5.77
N ARG A 163 14.08 -1.06 5.87
CA ARG A 163 14.05 -0.32 7.15
C ARG A 163 12.93 -0.78 8.06
N VAL A 164 11.74 -1.04 7.50
CA VAL A 164 10.57 -1.43 8.29
C VAL A 164 10.44 -2.94 8.46
N TYR A 165 11.06 -3.74 7.59
CA TYR A 165 10.92 -5.20 7.56
C TYR A 165 11.10 -5.90 8.92
N PRO A 166 12.05 -5.53 9.80
CA PRO A 166 12.19 -6.15 11.13
C PRO A 166 10.99 -5.97 12.06
N PHE A 167 10.13 -4.97 11.79
CA PHE A 167 8.92 -4.70 12.57
C PHE A 167 7.71 -5.51 12.09
N TRP A 168 7.79 -6.17 10.92
CA TRP A 168 6.72 -6.99 10.36
C TRP A 168 6.87 -8.45 10.81
N THR A 169 6.49 -8.71 12.06
CA THR A 169 6.51 -10.05 12.64
C THR A 169 5.42 -10.96 12.04
N PRO A 170 5.57 -12.30 12.11
CA PRO A 170 4.62 -13.23 11.48
C PRO A 170 3.16 -13.11 11.96
N ASP A 171 2.92 -12.59 13.16
CA ASP A 171 1.59 -12.33 13.71
C ASP A 171 0.92 -11.07 13.16
N ILE A 172 1.69 -10.16 12.55
CA ILE A 172 1.14 -8.98 11.89
C ILE A 172 0.51 -9.40 10.54
N PRO A 173 -0.76 -9.05 10.28
CA PRO A 173 -1.40 -9.33 9.00
C PRO A 173 -0.57 -8.80 7.82
N LEU A 174 -0.52 -9.57 6.73
CA LEU A 174 0.21 -9.22 5.51
C LEU A 174 1.74 -9.15 5.64
N SER A 175 2.33 -9.60 6.76
CA SER A 175 3.79 -9.71 6.92
C SER A 175 4.46 -10.55 5.81
N SER A 176 3.80 -11.60 5.31
CA SER A 176 4.30 -12.38 4.16
C SER A 176 4.38 -11.53 2.89
N TYR A 177 3.40 -10.64 2.64
CA TYR A 177 3.42 -9.75 1.48
C TYR A 177 4.51 -8.68 1.60
N VAL A 178 4.79 -8.18 2.81
CA VAL A 178 5.92 -7.26 3.04
C VAL A 178 7.26 -7.95 2.77
N LYS A 179 7.38 -9.26 3.06
CA LYS A 179 8.51 -10.08 2.60
C LYS A 179 8.57 -10.11 1.07
N GLY A 180 7.44 -10.30 0.39
CA GLY A 180 7.32 -10.20 -1.07
C GLY A 180 7.78 -8.84 -1.62
N TYR A 181 7.40 -7.72 -0.99
CA TYR A 181 7.84 -6.38 -1.40
C TYR A 181 9.35 -6.21 -1.26
N TYR A 182 9.91 -6.71 -0.16
CA TYR A 182 11.35 -6.62 0.06
C TYR A 182 12.11 -7.47 -0.95
N SER A 183 11.63 -8.68 -1.19
CA SER A 183 12.11 -9.57 -2.25
C SER A 183 12.11 -8.86 -3.62
N PHE A 184 11.01 -8.20 -3.98
CA PHE A 184 10.92 -7.44 -5.22
C PHE A 184 11.96 -6.31 -5.29
N GLY A 185 12.12 -5.53 -4.22
CA GLY A 185 13.14 -4.48 -4.15
C GLY A 185 14.58 -5.00 -4.27
N LEU A 186 14.86 -6.20 -3.76
CA LEU A 186 16.15 -6.88 -3.95
C LEU A 186 16.36 -7.29 -5.40
N MET A 187 15.34 -7.82 -6.06
CA MET A 187 15.38 -8.18 -7.48
C MET A 187 15.64 -6.95 -8.36
N GLU A 188 14.91 -5.86 -8.14
CA GLU A 188 15.06 -4.58 -8.86
C GLU A 188 16.43 -3.92 -8.65
N THR A 189 17.18 -4.37 -7.64
CA THR A 189 18.55 -3.90 -7.37
C THR A 189 19.61 -4.98 -7.59
N ASN A 190 19.28 -6.01 -8.37
CA ASN A 190 20.16 -7.10 -8.83
C ASN A 190 20.64 -8.10 -7.76
N PHE A 191 19.99 -8.17 -6.60
CA PHE A 191 20.27 -9.18 -5.56
C PHE A 191 19.42 -10.44 -5.79
N PHE A 192 19.51 -11.02 -6.99
CA PHE A 192 18.60 -12.05 -7.49
C PHE A 192 18.50 -13.29 -6.60
N ASP A 193 19.63 -13.82 -6.13
CA ASP A 193 19.62 -15.05 -5.33
C ASP A 193 18.93 -14.83 -3.97
N ARG A 194 19.15 -13.66 -3.35
CA ARG A 194 18.49 -13.30 -2.09
C ARG A 194 17.01 -12.98 -2.29
N ALA A 195 16.66 -12.37 -3.41
CA ALA A 195 15.27 -12.14 -3.79
C ALA A 195 14.52 -13.47 -3.97
N GLU A 196 15.07 -14.42 -4.75
CA GLU A 196 14.45 -15.74 -4.94
C GLU A 196 14.27 -16.49 -3.61
N GLU A 197 15.26 -16.45 -2.72
CA GLU A 197 15.18 -17.05 -1.38
C GLU A 197 14.00 -16.49 -0.57
N LEU A 198 13.91 -15.16 -0.43
CA LEU A 198 12.84 -14.52 0.34
C LEU A 198 11.46 -14.72 -0.29
N ALA A 199 11.34 -14.66 -1.62
CA ALA A 199 10.09 -14.96 -2.30
C ALA A 199 9.63 -16.40 -2.04
N ARG A 200 10.54 -17.38 -2.09
CA ARG A 200 10.20 -18.79 -1.79
C ARG A 200 9.76 -18.98 -0.34
N GLU A 201 10.40 -18.29 0.60
CA GLU A 201 9.93 -18.28 2.00
C GLU A 201 8.54 -17.68 2.15
N ALA A 202 8.22 -16.61 1.43
CA ALA A 202 6.88 -16.00 1.46
C ALA A 202 5.83 -16.94 0.84
N LEU A 203 6.14 -17.60 -0.28
CA LEU A 203 5.26 -18.56 -0.94
C LEU A 203 5.03 -19.83 -0.09
N ALA A 204 6.00 -20.22 0.73
CA ALA A 204 5.81 -21.30 1.70
C ALA A 204 4.77 -20.96 2.78
N ILE A 205 4.55 -19.66 3.05
CA ILE A 205 3.51 -19.17 3.97
C ILE A 205 2.19 -18.96 3.23
N ASN A 206 2.24 -18.28 2.09
CA ASN A 206 1.08 -18.01 1.25
C ASN A 206 1.40 -18.20 -0.23
N GLN A 207 0.95 -19.33 -0.80
CA GLN A 207 1.19 -19.67 -2.21
C GLN A 207 0.52 -18.69 -3.19
N THR A 208 -0.46 -17.89 -2.75
CA THR A 208 -1.15 -16.91 -3.60
C THR A 208 -0.54 -15.51 -3.54
N ASP A 209 0.62 -15.34 -2.89
CA ASP A 209 1.31 -14.05 -2.83
C ASP A 209 1.83 -13.63 -4.23
N ALA A 210 1.07 -12.75 -4.86
CA ALA A 210 1.35 -12.24 -6.20
C ALA A 210 2.72 -11.55 -6.31
N TRP A 211 3.20 -10.88 -5.26
CA TRP A 211 4.49 -10.18 -5.31
C TRP A 211 5.67 -11.15 -5.29
N SER A 212 5.54 -12.22 -4.52
CA SER A 212 6.55 -13.27 -4.43
C SER A 212 6.62 -14.09 -5.74
N VAL A 213 5.46 -14.44 -6.33
CA VAL A 213 5.40 -15.05 -7.67
C VAL A 213 6.03 -14.12 -8.72
N HIS A 214 5.63 -12.85 -8.73
CA HIS A 214 6.15 -11.82 -9.64
C HIS A 214 7.67 -11.68 -9.53
N THR A 215 8.21 -11.70 -8.31
CA THR A 215 9.66 -11.61 -8.08
C THR A 215 10.41 -12.81 -8.68
N ILE A 216 9.95 -14.04 -8.43
CA ILE A 216 10.62 -15.24 -8.97
C ILE A 216 10.56 -15.24 -10.50
N ALA A 217 9.43 -14.81 -11.09
CA ALA A 217 9.32 -14.67 -12.54
C ALA A 217 10.39 -13.71 -13.10
N HIS A 218 10.56 -12.52 -12.51
CA HIS A 218 11.61 -11.59 -12.93
C HIS A 218 13.02 -12.09 -12.64
N VAL A 219 13.27 -12.80 -11.54
CA VAL A 219 14.61 -13.39 -11.30
C VAL A 219 14.98 -14.33 -12.45
N ASN A 220 14.06 -15.19 -12.89
CA ASN A 220 14.31 -16.07 -14.02
C ASN A 220 14.47 -15.30 -15.34
N GLU A 221 13.69 -14.24 -15.56
CA GLU A 221 13.85 -13.34 -16.72
C GLU A 221 15.23 -12.68 -16.74
N MET A 222 15.62 -12.04 -15.64
CA MET A 222 16.87 -11.28 -15.51
C MET A 222 18.11 -12.17 -15.60
N LYS A 223 18.02 -13.44 -15.19
CA LYS A 223 19.07 -14.46 -15.34
C LYS A 223 19.02 -15.18 -16.69
N ALA A 224 18.06 -14.86 -17.56
CA ALA A 224 17.78 -15.55 -18.83
C ALA A 224 17.52 -17.06 -18.68
N GLU A 225 16.95 -17.48 -17.55
CA GLU A 225 16.61 -18.87 -17.21
C GLU A 225 15.19 -19.24 -17.69
N VAL A 226 14.90 -19.02 -18.97
CA VAL A 226 13.53 -19.12 -19.54
C VAL A 226 12.82 -20.44 -19.22
N LYS A 227 13.53 -21.57 -19.30
CA LYS A 227 12.94 -22.89 -19.00
C LYS A 227 12.50 -23.00 -17.54
N LYS A 228 13.35 -22.57 -16.61
CA LYS A 228 13.06 -22.58 -15.17
C LYS A 228 11.91 -21.63 -14.84
N GLY A 229 11.86 -20.46 -15.47
CA GLY A 229 10.73 -19.54 -15.37
C GLY A 229 9.41 -20.17 -15.85
N LEU A 230 9.40 -20.84 -17.01
CA LEU A 230 8.21 -21.51 -17.54
C LEU A 230 7.76 -22.72 -16.69
N GLU A 231 8.69 -23.42 -16.06
CA GLU A 231 8.39 -24.50 -15.12
C GLU A 231 7.74 -23.94 -13.86
N PHE A 232 8.34 -22.90 -13.27
CA PHE A 232 7.81 -22.21 -12.09
C PHE A 232 6.39 -21.66 -12.31
N MET A 233 6.12 -21.02 -13.45
CA MET A 233 4.79 -20.42 -13.73
C MET A 233 3.66 -21.46 -13.91
N LYS A 234 3.97 -22.76 -13.92
CA LYS A 234 2.98 -23.84 -14.00
C LYS A 234 2.68 -24.48 -12.64
N GLU A 235 3.52 -24.23 -11.64
CA GLU A 235 3.32 -24.67 -10.26
C GLU A 235 2.13 -23.91 -9.64
#